data_AF-A0A0N4XFW7-F1
#
_entry.id   AF-A0A0N4XFW7-F1
#
_cell.length_a   1.000
_cell.length_b   1.000
_cell.length_c   1.000
_cell.angle_alpha   90.00
_cell.angle_beta   90.00
_cell.angle_gamma   90.00
#
_symmetry.space_group_name_H-M   'P 1'
#
loop_
_entity.id
_entity.type
_entity.pdbx_description
1 polymer ?
#
loop_
_entity_poly.entity_id
_entity_poly.type
_entity_poly.pdbx_seq_one_letter_code
_entity_poly.pdbx_strand_id
1 'polypeptide(L)'
;MVDDATTRKFAQLAKECAKTSSEALENVEKFLDVLKNGMQDVEGISLLDVKNREMVCYMAEISLLMSHMSCGKSIKDHPAVFRASKHRTVGSIFFCSPSTSSFYNFDDDDNESEEDEGQEEDEKKPKKYVPPKMMAVRYDEDENEKEAKAMEKAKRRALQSSLVQELRQQYSDAPEEYREKSRKRFEAEKERERYEEDNFIRLRMSKAEKKREQRMNRENVMDDLFNFGNYMMRDESGEALSKSRKRSKNPTDRRIERKKIARGQKENPQVESEVKGNSILFFLYFLRIFNIVELFSE
;
A
#
# COMPACT_ATOMS: atom_id res chain seq x y z
N MET A 1 -20.91 -50.74 -26.53
CA MET A 1 -20.26 -51.48 -25.42
C MET A 1 -19.31 -50.51 -24.74
N VAL A 2 -19.02 -50.64 -23.45
CA VAL A 2 -18.03 -49.76 -22.80
C VAL A 2 -16.63 -50.23 -23.21
N ASP A 3 -15.81 -49.34 -23.76
CA ASP A 3 -14.48 -49.71 -24.25
C ASP A 3 -13.57 -50.11 -23.11
N ASP A 4 -12.93 -51.27 -23.21
CA ASP A 4 -12.13 -51.85 -22.13
C ASP A 4 -10.96 -50.95 -21.69
N ALA A 5 -10.47 -50.09 -22.59
CA ALA A 5 -9.51 -49.03 -22.28
C ALA A 5 -10.05 -47.97 -21.30
N THR A 6 -11.34 -47.63 -21.37
CA THR A 6 -11.99 -46.69 -20.43
C THR A 6 -12.18 -47.32 -19.05
N THR A 7 -12.59 -48.60 -19.00
CA THR A 7 -12.68 -49.40 -17.77
C THR A 7 -11.34 -49.47 -17.05
N ARG A 8 -10.24 -49.70 -17.79
CA ARG A 8 -8.87 -49.71 -17.25
C ARG A 8 -8.44 -48.35 -16.69
N LYS A 9 -8.70 -47.25 -17.41
CA LYS A 9 -8.43 -45.88 -16.92
C LYS A 9 -9.20 -45.56 -15.64
N PHE A 10 -10.48 -45.89 -15.58
CA PHE A 10 -11.30 -45.71 -14.38
C PHE A 10 -10.76 -46.52 -13.19
N ALA A 11 -10.34 -47.77 -13.42
CA ALA A 11 -9.72 -48.61 -12.40
C ALA A 11 -8.33 -48.13 -11.93
N GLN A 12 -7.62 -47.33 -12.72
CA GLN A 12 -6.39 -46.63 -12.31
C GLN A 12 -6.73 -45.40 -11.45
N LEU A 13 -7.60 -44.51 -11.94
CA LEU A 13 -8.05 -43.32 -11.22
C LEU A 13 -8.67 -43.65 -9.86
N ALA A 14 -9.44 -44.73 -9.75
CA ALA A 14 -10.01 -45.18 -8.48
C ALA A 14 -8.93 -45.63 -7.46
N LYS A 15 -7.83 -46.25 -7.93
CA LYS A 15 -6.69 -46.63 -7.08
C LYS A 15 -5.85 -45.42 -6.67
N GLU A 16 -5.66 -44.47 -7.58
CA GLU A 16 -4.95 -43.21 -7.31
C GLU A 16 -5.72 -42.33 -6.31
N CYS A 17 -7.04 -42.23 -6.46
CA CYS A 17 -7.92 -41.54 -5.51
C CYS A 17 -7.93 -42.23 -4.13
N ALA A 18 -8.02 -43.57 -4.09
CA ALA A 18 -7.90 -44.32 -2.84
C ALA A 18 -6.55 -44.03 -2.15
N LYS A 19 -5.43 -44.14 -2.89
CA LYS A 19 -4.08 -43.89 -2.37
C LYS A 19 -3.93 -42.46 -1.82
N THR A 20 -4.26 -41.45 -2.62
CA THR A 20 -4.12 -40.04 -2.21
C THR A 20 -5.03 -39.70 -1.03
N SER A 21 -6.22 -40.33 -0.91
CA SER A 21 -7.08 -40.19 0.27
C SER A 21 -6.45 -40.77 1.54
N SER A 22 -5.77 -41.93 1.47
CA SER A 22 -5.03 -42.48 2.62
C SER A 22 -3.81 -41.64 2.99
N GLU A 23 -3.04 -41.16 2.01
CA GLU A 23 -1.88 -40.29 2.26
C GLU A 23 -2.30 -38.92 2.86
N ALA A 24 -3.46 -38.40 2.47
CA ALA A 24 -4.03 -37.20 3.08
C ALA A 24 -4.44 -37.42 4.55
N LEU A 25 -5.08 -38.55 4.87
CA LEU A 25 -5.46 -38.88 6.25
C LEU A 25 -4.23 -39.05 7.16
N GLU A 26 -3.22 -39.80 6.73
CA GLU A 26 -1.98 -40.01 7.51
C GLU A 26 -1.27 -38.68 7.83
N ASN A 27 -1.30 -37.72 6.89
CA ASN A 27 -0.73 -36.40 7.10
C ASN A 27 -1.58 -35.50 8.02
N VAL A 28 -2.91 -35.66 8.03
CA VAL A 28 -3.79 -34.99 8.99
C VAL A 28 -3.62 -35.57 10.40
N GLU A 29 -3.43 -36.87 10.55
CA GLU A 29 -3.16 -37.50 11.86
C GLU A 29 -1.84 -36.99 12.46
N LYS A 30 -0.76 -36.96 11.68
CA LYS A 30 0.52 -36.34 12.08
C LYS A 30 0.35 -34.88 12.52
N PHE A 31 -0.46 -34.09 11.79
CA PHE A 31 -0.73 -32.70 12.13
C PHE A 31 -1.55 -32.56 13.43
N LEU A 32 -2.53 -33.45 13.66
CA LEU A 32 -3.29 -33.49 14.91
C LEU A 32 -2.40 -33.84 16.12
N ASP A 33 -1.43 -34.73 15.95
CA ASP A 33 -0.50 -35.07 17.04
C ASP A 33 0.53 -33.96 17.29
N VAL A 34 0.96 -33.22 16.27
CA VAL A 34 1.71 -31.97 16.45
C VAL A 34 0.88 -30.92 17.19
N LEU A 35 -0.42 -30.77 16.89
CA LEU A 35 -1.29 -29.83 17.60
C LEU A 35 -1.54 -30.22 19.06
N LYS A 36 -1.70 -31.51 19.38
CA LYS A 36 -1.89 -32.00 20.76
C LYS A 36 -0.65 -31.80 21.64
N ASN A 37 0.54 -32.07 21.08
CA ASN A 37 1.78 -32.14 21.85
C ASN A 37 2.65 -30.87 21.73
N GLY A 38 2.41 -30.03 20.72
CA GLY A 38 3.22 -28.86 20.40
C GLY A 38 2.78 -27.54 21.04
N MET A 39 1.57 -27.48 21.63
CA MET A 39 1.18 -26.31 22.42
C MET A 39 1.84 -26.37 23.79
N GLN A 40 3.02 -25.75 23.91
CA GLN A 40 3.52 -25.30 25.21
C GLN A 40 2.70 -24.08 25.64
N ASP A 41 2.22 -24.08 26.89
CA ASP A 41 1.45 -22.97 27.47
C ASP A 41 2.36 -21.77 27.77
N VAL A 42 2.75 -21.06 26.71
CA VAL A 42 3.36 -19.72 26.79
C VAL A 42 2.30 -18.74 27.27
N GLU A 43 2.67 -17.80 28.16
CA GLU A 43 1.75 -16.82 28.74
C GLU A 43 1.32 -15.75 27.71
N GLY A 44 0.38 -16.13 26.85
CA GLY A 44 -0.18 -15.29 25.79
C GLY A 44 -0.21 -16.00 24.44
N ILE A 45 -1.29 -15.77 23.66
CA ILE A 45 -1.42 -16.30 22.30
C ILE A 45 -0.86 -15.25 21.32
N SER A 46 0.09 -15.62 20.46
CA SER A 46 0.63 -14.65 19.50
C SER A 46 -0.39 -14.33 18.40
N LEU A 47 -0.27 -13.13 17.81
CA LEU A 47 -1.10 -12.72 16.67
C LEU A 47 -0.95 -13.67 15.46
N LEU A 48 0.20 -14.32 15.32
CA LEU A 48 0.45 -15.33 14.30
C LEU A 48 -0.29 -16.64 14.60
N ASP A 49 -0.37 -17.06 15.86
CA ASP A 49 -1.10 -18.27 16.26
C ASP A 49 -2.61 -18.09 16.10
N VAL A 50 -3.14 -16.92 16.46
CA VAL A 50 -4.55 -16.55 16.17
C VAL A 50 -4.83 -16.64 14.67
N LYS A 51 -3.95 -16.05 13.84
CA LYS A 51 -4.08 -16.08 12.37
C LYS A 51 -4.02 -17.51 11.81
N ASN A 52 -3.05 -18.30 12.27
CA ASN A 52 -2.88 -19.69 11.83
C ASN A 52 -4.08 -20.56 12.23
N ARG A 53 -4.58 -20.39 13.46
CA ARG A 53 -5.77 -21.09 13.97
C ARG A 53 -7.03 -20.75 13.17
N GLU A 54 -7.28 -19.48 12.87
CA GLU A 54 -8.41 -19.07 12.02
C GLU A 54 -8.29 -19.61 10.58
N MET A 55 -7.08 -19.67 10.02
CA MET A 55 -6.83 -20.28 8.72
C MET A 55 -7.07 -21.80 8.73
N VAL A 56 -6.66 -22.53 9.78
CA VAL A 56 -6.94 -23.96 9.94
C VAL A 56 -8.45 -24.21 10.06
N CYS A 57 -9.17 -23.41 10.85
CA CYS A 57 -10.63 -23.48 10.95
C CYS A 57 -11.31 -23.23 9.59
N TYR A 58 -10.88 -22.22 8.83
CA TYR A 58 -11.39 -21.96 7.47
C TYR A 58 -11.22 -23.16 6.53
N MET A 59 -10.04 -23.78 6.53
CA MET A 59 -9.74 -24.94 5.68
C MET A 59 -10.55 -26.18 6.11
N ALA A 60 -10.82 -26.37 7.40
CA ALA A 60 -11.66 -27.45 7.90
C ALA A 60 -13.12 -27.30 7.46
N GLU A 61 -13.71 -26.10 7.57
CA GLU A 61 -15.09 -25.83 7.13
C GLU A 61 -15.26 -25.99 5.61
N ILE A 62 -14.27 -25.57 4.81
CA ILE A 62 -14.27 -25.81 3.36
C ILE A 62 -14.14 -27.31 3.04
N SER A 63 -13.25 -28.03 3.71
CA SER A 63 -13.08 -29.49 3.51
C SER A 63 -14.39 -30.24 3.79
N LEU A 64 -15.10 -29.85 4.85
CA LEU A 64 -16.43 -30.37 5.17
C LEU A 64 -17.44 -30.05 4.05
N LEU A 65 -17.53 -28.81 3.58
CA LEU A 65 -18.41 -28.44 2.47
C LEU A 65 -18.11 -29.22 1.17
N MET A 66 -16.84 -29.41 0.83
CA MET A 66 -16.42 -30.22 -0.33
C MET A 66 -16.82 -31.69 -0.19
N SER A 67 -16.77 -32.26 1.02
CA SER A 67 -17.28 -33.61 1.30
C SER A 67 -18.80 -33.72 1.16
N HIS A 68 -19.55 -32.69 1.56
CA HIS A 68 -20.99 -32.63 1.29
C HIS A 68 -21.29 -32.55 -0.22
N MET A 69 -20.49 -31.79 -0.99
CA MET A 69 -20.60 -31.69 -2.45
C MET A 69 -20.31 -33.01 -3.16
N SER A 70 -19.24 -33.74 -2.81
CA SER A 70 -18.92 -35.03 -3.42
C SER A 70 -19.96 -36.12 -3.08
N CYS A 71 -20.64 -35.99 -1.95
CA CYS A 71 -21.83 -36.77 -1.59
C CYS A 71 -23.15 -36.28 -2.25
N GLY A 72 -23.12 -35.27 -3.12
CA GLY A 72 -24.31 -34.73 -3.79
C GLY A 72 -25.32 -34.02 -2.88
N LYS A 73 -24.92 -33.61 -1.67
CA LYS A 73 -25.81 -33.00 -0.66
C LYS A 73 -25.90 -31.48 -0.86
N SER A 74 -27.08 -30.91 -0.62
CA SER A 74 -27.28 -29.45 -0.67
C SER A 74 -26.42 -28.73 0.38
N ILE A 75 -25.79 -27.63 -0.03
CA ILE A 75 -24.94 -26.80 0.82
C ILE A 75 -25.74 -25.69 1.54
N LYS A 76 -26.84 -25.22 0.94
CA LYS A 76 -27.43 -23.89 1.19
C LYS A 76 -27.71 -23.61 2.67
N ASP A 77 -28.20 -24.62 3.38
CA ASP A 77 -28.68 -24.52 4.76
C ASP A 77 -27.64 -25.04 5.77
N HIS A 78 -26.45 -25.44 5.31
CA HIS A 78 -25.43 -26.05 6.15
C HIS A 78 -24.62 -24.99 6.92
N PRO A 79 -24.51 -25.05 8.27
CA PRO A 79 -23.92 -23.99 9.07
C PRO A 79 -22.42 -23.74 8.79
N ALA A 80 -21.72 -24.68 8.16
CA ALA A 80 -20.35 -24.49 7.69
C ALA A 80 -20.21 -23.33 6.68
N VAL A 81 -21.25 -22.98 5.92
CA VAL A 81 -21.22 -21.83 4.99
C VAL A 81 -21.02 -20.51 5.76
N PHE A 82 -21.79 -20.33 6.83
CA PHE A 82 -21.70 -19.16 7.70
C PHE A 82 -20.38 -19.14 8.50
N ARG A 83 -19.90 -20.30 8.97
CA ARG A 83 -18.61 -20.42 9.67
C ARG A 83 -17.43 -20.14 8.73
N ALA A 84 -17.41 -20.71 7.53
CA ALA A 84 -16.40 -20.40 6.51
C ALA A 84 -16.40 -18.91 6.12
N SER A 85 -17.59 -18.31 5.96
CA SER A 85 -17.72 -16.86 5.72
C SER A 85 -17.17 -16.03 6.89
N LYS A 86 -17.42 -16.43 8.14
CA LYS A 86 -16.85 -15.79 9.35
C LYS A 86 -15.33 -15.90 9.37
N HIS A 87 -14.76 -17.10 9.19
CA HIS A 87 -13.30 -17.26 9.18
C HIS A 87 -12.66 -16.52 7.98
N ARG A 88 -13.37 -16.38 6.85
CA ARG A 88 -12.93 -15.55 5.71
C ARG A 88 -12.89 -14.06 6.05
N THR A 89 -13.91 -13.51 6.71
CA THR A 89 -13.91 -12.08 7.09
C THR A 89 -12.90 -11.80 8.19
N VAL A 90 -12.85 -12.62 9.25
CA VAL A 90 -11.84 -12.53 10.32
C VAL A 90 -10.42 -12.65 9.76
N GLY A 91 -10.17 -13.67 8.92
CA GLY A 91 -8.90 -13.86 8.22
C GLY A 91 -8.55 -12.67 7.31
N SER A 92 -9.52 -12.04 6.64
CA SER A 92 -9.29 -10.85 5.81
C SER A 92 -8.87 -9.62 6.62
N ILE A 93 -9.34 -9.49 7.87
CA ILE A 93 -8.90 -8.43 8.79
C ILE A 93 -7.42 -8.66 9.17
N PHE A 94 -7.02 -9.90 9.49
CA PHE A 94 -5.62 -10.26 9.76
C PHE A 94 -4.70 -10.36 8.52
N PHE A 95 -5.27 -10.32 7.30
CA PHE A 95 -4.52 -10.25 6.04
C PHE A 95 -4.52 -8.84 5.43
N CYS A 96 -5.28 -7.89 6.00
CA CYS A 96 -5.18 -6.48 5.67
C CYS A 96 -3.89 -5.92 6.28
N SER A 97 -2.79 -6.03 5.53
CA SER A 97 -1.56 -5.28 5.79
C SER A 97 -1.91 -3.79 6.01
N PRO A 98 -1.20 -3.05 6.89
CA PRO A 98 -1.50 -1.63 7.18
C PRO A 98 -1.42 -0.63 6.02
N SER A 99 -1.27 -1.09 4.77
CA SER A 99 -1.40 -0.29 3.55
C SER A 99 -2.80 0.31 3.36
N THR A 100 -3.85 -0.29 3.94
CA THR A 100 -5.25 0.12 3.74
C THR A 100 -6.11 -0.07 5.00
N SER A 101 -5.60 0.29 6.18
CA SER A 101 -6.44 0.41 7.38
C SER A 101 -7.32 1.66 7.30
N SER A 102 -8.39 1.59 6.51
CA SER A 102 -9.51 2.53 6.51
C SER A 102 -10.36 2.34 7.77
N PHE A 103 -9.71 2.44 8.93
CA PHE A 103 -10.36 2.45 10.22
C PHE A 103 -11.10 3.77 10.37
N TYR A 104 -12.36 3.71 10.81
CA TYR A 104 -13.28 4.86 10.83
C TYR A 104 -12.62 6.10 11.44
N ASN A 105 -12.34 7.10 10.60
CA ASN A 105 -12.36 8.47 11.06
C ASN A 105 -13.85 8.83 11.16
N PHE A 106 -14.25 9.46 12.26
CA PHE A 106 -15.47 10.23 12.25
C PHE A 106 -15.17 11.47 11.39
N ASP A 107 -15.89 11.65 10.30
CA ASP A 107 -15.76 12.86 9.48
C ASP A 107 -16.46 14.00 10.24
N ASP A 108 -15.70 14.73 11.05
CA ASP A 108 -16.07 16.09 11.47
C ASP A 108 -16.01 16.98 10.21
N ASP A 109 -17.09 16.94 9.44
CA ASP A 109 -17.34 17.74 8.24
C ASP A 109 -17.67 19.19 8.66
N ASP A 110 -16.69 19.86 9.26
CA ASP A 110 -16.69 21.31 9.56
C ASP A 110 -16.63 22.08 8.23
N ASN A 111 -17.77 22.04 7.53
CA ASN A 111 -18.06 22.76 6.31
C ASN A 111 -18.23 24.25 6.64
N GLU A 112 -17.12 24.96 6.85
CA GLU A 112 -17.08 26.44 6.82
C GLU A 112 -17.47 26.90 5.41
N SER A 113 -18.78 27.06 5.21
CA SER A 113 -19.35 27.74 4.05
C SER A 113 -18.98 29.21 4.10
N GLU A 114 -18.11 29.63 3.18
CA GLU A 114 -17.86 31.05 2.89
C GLU A 114 -19.14 31.70 2.32
N GLU A 115 -20.06 32.10 3.20
CA GLU A 115 -21.22 32.93 2.85
C GLU A 115 -20.76 34.40 2.71
N ASP A 116 -20.62 34.81 1.44
CA ASP A 116 -20.32 36.18 1.02
C ASP A 116 -21.55 37.09 1.15
N GLU A 117 -21.90 37.47 2.39
CA GLU A 117 -22.84 38.57 2.65
C GLU A 117 -22.10 39.80 3.19
N GLY A 118 -21.92 40.81 2.33
CA GLY A 118 -21.31 42.07 2.70
C GLY A 118 -22.30 43.03 3.37
N GLN A 119 -21.96 43.50 4.58
CA GLN A 119 -22.49 44.73 5.17
C GLN A 119 -21.36 45.55 5.78
N GLU A 120 -21.40 46.86 5.54
CA GLU A 120 -20.46 47.84 6.11
C GLU A 120 -20.96 48.27 7.50
N GLU A 121 -20.08 48.28 8.52
CA GLU A 121 -20.15 49.28 9.59
C GLU A 121 -18.83 49.36 10.39
N ASP A 122 -18.53 50.54 10.92
CA ASP A 122 -17.16 51.00 11.19
C ASP A 122 -16.83 51.07 12.70
N GLU A 123 -16.50 49.92 13.32
CA GLU A 123 -16.07 49.87 14.74
C GLU A 123 -14.57 49.64 14.94
N LYS A 124 -13.93 50.61 15.60
CA LYS A 124 -12.46 50.73 15.74
C LYS A 124 -11.88 49.82 16.83
N LYS A 125 -11.77 48.52 16.53
CA LYS A 125 -10.94 47.57 17.29
C LYS A 125 -9.48 48.08 17.36
N PRO A 126 -8.76 47.89 18.48
CA PRO A 126 -7.38 48.39 18.63
C PRO A 126 -6.49 47.80 17.54
N LYS A 127 -5.65 48.64 16.91
CA LYS A 127 -4.86 48.31 15.72
C LYS A 127 -3.79 47.24 16.01
N LYS A 128 -4.18 45.97 15.99
CA LYS A 128 -3.27 44.82 16.04
C LYS A 128 -2.34 44.87 14.83
N TYR A 129 -1.05 45.12 15.07
CA TYR A 129 -0.07 45.20 13.99
C TYR A 129 0.02 43.86 13.23
N VAL A 130 -0.21 43.92 11.92
CA VAL A 130 0.01 42.81 10.98
C VAL A 130 1.30 43.12 10.24
N PRO A 131 2.38 42.33 10.43
CA PRO A 131 3.62 42.53 9.69
C PRO A 131 3.39 42.49 8.18
N PRO A 132 4.03 43.38 7.39
CA PRO A 132 3.96 43.34 5.93
C PRO A 132 4.36 41.96 5.39
N LYS A 133 3.54 41.41 4.50
CA LYS A 133 3.83 40.16 3.80
C LYS A 133 4.92 40.40 2.75
N MET A 134 6.17 40.43 3.20
CA MET A 134 7.37 40.55 2.37
C MET A 134 7.38 39.45 1.31
N MET A 135 7.10 39.82 0.07
CA MET A 135 7.34 38.95 -1.09
C MET A 135 8.84 38.89 -1.38
N ALA A 136 9.32 37.75 -1.90
CA ALA A 136 10.71 37.64 -2.33
C ALA A 136 10.96 38.58 -3.52
N VAL A 137 11.60 39.72 -3.24
CA VAL A 137 12.16 40.60 -4.27
C VAL A 137 13.16 39.78 -5.08
N ARG A 138 13.04 39.81 -6.41
CA ARG A 138 14.05 39.18 -7.26
C ARG A 138 15.33 39.99 -7.15
N TYR A 139 16.37 39.34 -6.66
CA TYR A 139 17.73 39.81 -6.90
C TYR A 139 18.09 39.46 -8.33
N ASP A 140 18.45 40.48 -9.09
CA ASP A 140 19.04 40.33 -10.42
C ASP A 140 20.53 39.95 -10.27
N GLU A 141 20.79 38.78 -9.63
CA GLU A 141 22.02 38.02 -9.88
C GLU A 141 22.12 37.86 -11.41
N ASP A 142 23.26 38.13 -12.02
CA ASP A 142 23.38 37.98 -13.48
C ASP A 142 23.05 36.54 -13.90
N GLU A 143 22.52 36.35 -15.11
CA GLU A 143 22.14 35.00 -15.58
C GLU A 143 23.35 34.05 -15.57
N ASN A 144 24.55 34.58 -15.84
CA ASN A 144 25.84 33.93 -15.66
C ASN A 144 26.13 33.47 -14.21
N GLU A 145 25.78 34.25 -13.19
CA GLU A 145 26.00 33.86 -11.79
C GLU A 145 25.07 32.70 -11.40
N LYS A 146 23.82 32.74 -11.85
CA LYS A 146 22.84 31.67 -11.64
C LYS A 146 23.31 30.37 -12.29
N GLU A 147 23.86 30.42 -13.50
CA GLU A 147 24.47 29.27 -14.17
C GLU A 147 25.75 28.78 -13.49
N ALA A 148 26.67 29.68 -13.11
CA ALA A 148 27.91 29.32 -12.40
C ALA A 148 27.61 28.59 -11.07
N LYS A 149 26.65 29.11 -10.31
CA LYS A 149 26.14 28.56 -9.04
C LYS A 149 25.44 27.21 -9.25
N ALA A 150 24.70 27.03 -10.35
CA ALA A 150 24.14 25.74 -10.74
C ALA A 150 25.22 24.72 -11.14
N MET A 151 26.28 25.16 -11.83
CA MET A 151 27.40 24.32 -12.25
C MET A 151 28.32 23.92 -11.09
N GLU A 152 28.59 24.83 -10.13
CA GLU A 152 29.26 24.50 -8.87
C GLU A 152 28.44 23.47 -8.08
N LYS A 153 27.14 23.69 -7.99
CA LYS A 153 26.20 22.78 -7.34
C LYS A 153 26.13 21.40 -8.01
N ALA A 154 26.23 21.34 -9.34
CA ALA A 154 26.35 20.09 -10.08
C ALA A 154 27.69 19.38 -9.81
N LYS A 155 28.82 20.11 -9.80
CA LYS A 155 30.14 19.58 -9.41
C LYS A 155 30.13 19.01 -7.99
N ARG A 156 29.55 19.74 -7.02
CA ARG A 156 29.41 19.29 -5.64
C ARG A 156 28.55 18.03 -5.53
N ARG A 157 27.44 17.94 -6.25
CA ARG A 157 26.60 16.72 -6.32
C ARG A 157 27.31 15.53 -6.96
N ALA A 158 28.13 15.75 -8.00
CA ALA A 158 28.95 14.71 -8.61
C ALA A 158 30.05 14.20 -7.65
N LEU A 159 30.68 15.08 -6.87
CA LEU A 159 31.66 14.72 -5.83
C LEU A 159 31.02 14.12 -4.57
N GLN A 160 29.76 14.44 -4.29
CA GLN A 160 28.92 13.81 -3.26
C GLN A 160 28.08 12.64 -3.80
N SER A 161 28.37 12.18 -5.03
CA SER A 161 27.83 10.91 -5.52
C SER A 161 28.40 9.75 -4.72
N SER A 162 27.64 8.67 -4.61
CA SER A 162 28.08 7.53 -3.83
C SER A 162 29.31 6.82 -4.44
N LEU A 163 29.63 7.00 -5.73
CA LEU A 163 30.88 6.47 -6.32
C LEU A 163 32.12 7.10 -5.68
N VAL A 164 32.14 8.44 -5.65
CA VAL A 164 33.25 9.22 -5.10
C VAL A 164 33.31 9.03 -3.59
N GLN A 165 32.16 8.83 -2.94
CA GLN A 165 32.10 8.48 -1.51
C GLN A 165 32.61 7.05 -1.22
N GLU A 166 32.27 6.05 -2.04
CA GLU A 166 32.73 4.67 -1.90
C GLU A 166 34.24 4.55 -2.14
N LEU A 167 34.74 5.11 -3.25
CA LEU A 167 36.18 5.19 -3.52
C LEU A 167 36.93 5.92 -2.40
N ARG A 168 36.37 7.03 -1.88
CA ARG A 168 36.95 7.74 -0.73
C ARG A 168 37.04 6.88 0.53
N GLN A 169 36.10 5.96 0.75
CA GLN A 169 36.13 5.03 1.89
C GLN A 169 37.15 3.92 1.67
N GLN A 170 37.21 3.33 0.47
CA GLN A 170 38.20 2.31 0.10
C GLN A 170 39.66 2.83 0.22
N TYR A 171 39.88 4.12 -0.04
CA TYR A 171 41.18 4.78 0.10
C TYR A 171 41.36 5.58 1.41
N SER A 172 40.55 5.32 2.45
CA SER A 172 40.72 5.95 3.76
C SER A 172 40.85 4.92 4.88
N ASP A 173 41.97 4.94 5.60
CA ASP A 173 42.21 4.14 6.82
C ASP A 173 41.38 4.62 8.04
N ALA A 174 40.34 5.42 7.82
CA ALA A 174 39.43 5.90 8.85
C ALA A 174 38.35 4.83 9.14
N PRO A 175 38.03 4.53 10.41
CA PRO A 175 37.06 3.49 10.74
C PRO A 175 35.66 3.85 10.23
N GLU A 176 34.99 2.90 9.57
CA GLU A 176 33.62 3.10 9.10
C GLU A 176 32.59 2.89 10.22
N GLU A 177 31.73 3.88 10.44
CA GLU A 177 30.53 3.74 11.26
C GLU A 177 29.41 3.04 10.49
N TYR A 178 29.19 1.75 10.79
CA TYR A 178 28.05 0.99 10.29
C TYR A 178 26.74 1.51 10.92
N ARG A 179 25.72 1.82 10.10
CA ARG A 179 24.45 2.42 10.57
C ARG A 179 23.25 1.90 9.78
N GLU A 180 22.18 1.54 10.47
CA GLU A 180 20.91 1.10 9.86
C GLU A 180 20.14 2.23 9.15
N LYS A 181 20.38 3.49 9.55
CA LYS A 181 19.75 4.68 8.99
C LYS A 181 20.63 5.32 7.91
N SER A 182 20.03 5.68 6.79
CA SER A 182 20.69 6.45 5.72
C SER A 182 21.37 7.72 6.26
N ARG A 183 22.61 7.99 5.85
CA ARG A 183 23.48 9.06 6.38
C ARG A 183 22.78 10.43 6.48
N LYS A 184 22.04 10.83 5.45
CA LYS A 184 21.27 12.10 5.44
C LYS A 184 20.15 12.18 6.47
N ARG A 185 19.52 11.05 6.84
CA ARG A 185 18.52 11.02 7.91
C ARG A 185 19.18 11.09 9.27
N PHE A 186 20.29 10.38 9.47
CA PHE A 186 21.09 10.49 10.69
C PHE A 186 21.60 11.92 10.90
N GLU A 187 22.06 12.59 9.84
CA GLU A 187 22.46 14.00 9.86
C GLU A 187 21.29 14.91 10.28
N ALA A 188 20.11 14.80 9.65
CA ALA A 188 18.93 15.60 9.98
C ALA A 188 18.24 15.22 11.31
N GLU A 189 18.46 14.01 11.82
CA GLU A 189 18.04 13.58 13.16
C GLU A 189 18.98 14.17 14.23
N LYS A 190 20.29 14.13 13.99
CA LYS A 190 21.32 14.74 14.84
C LYS A 190 21.29 16.27 14.83
N GLU A 191 20.87 16.90 13.74
CA GLU A 191 20.63 18.35 13.67
C GLU A 191 19.42 18.77 14.50
N ARG A 192 18.34 17.96 14.49
CA ARG A 192 17.20 18.14 15.40
C ARG A 192 17.62 17.92 16.86
N GLU A 193 18.33 16.84 17.16
CA GLU A 193 18.88 16.50 18.49
C GLU A 193 19.68 17.66 19.08
N ARG A 194 20.67 18.19 18.34
CA ARG A 194 21.44 19.38 18.74
C ARG A 194 20.55 20.59 19.03
N TYR A 195 19.56 20.86 18.19
CA TYR A 195 18.65 21.98 18.40
C TYR A 195 17.80 21.79 19.68
N GLU A 196 17.34 20.56 19.95
CA GLU A 196 16.59 20.24 21.19
C GLU A 196 17.49 20.33 22.44
N GLU A 197 18.78 20.01 22.33
CA GLU A 197 19.78 20.20 23.40
C GLU A 197 20.10 21.68 23.62
N ASP A 198 20.50 22.41 22.58
CA ASP A 198 20.93 23.82 22.65
C ASP A 198 19.79 24.76 23.12
N ASN A 199 18.54 24.44 22.80
CA ASN A 199 17.37 25.25 23.13
C ASN A 199 16.49 24.65 24.24
N PHE A 200 16.81 23.45 24.74
CA PHE A 200 16.05 22.70 25.76
C PHE A 200 14.54 22.50 25.46
N ILE A 201 14.14 22.49 24.18
CA ILE A 201 12.74 22.41 23.73
C ILE A 201 12.58 21.32 22.67
N ARG A 202 11.66 20.37 22.91
CA ARG A 202 11.33 19.31 21.94
C ARG A 202 10.53 19.82 20.75
N LEU A 203 10.98 19.51 19.54
CA LEU A 203 10.30 19.84 18.29
C LEU A 203 9.17 18.85 17.97
N ARG A 204 8.00 19.37 17.60
CA ARG A 204 6.86 18.54 17.17
C ARG A 204 6.80 18.47 15.65
N MET A 205 7.13 17.29 15.10
CA MET A 205 7.00 16.97 13.68
C MET A 205 5.58 17.27 13.16
N SER A 206 5.47 17.96 12.02
CA SER A 206 4.15 18.26 11.45
C SER A 206 3.50 17.03 10.80
N LYS A 207 2.15 17.00 10.71
CA LYS A 207 1.42 15.90 10.04
C LYS A 207 1.86 15.71 8.57
N ALA A 208 2.21 16.79 7.88
CA ALA A 208 2.67 16.76 6.48
C ALA A 208 4.12 16.21 6.35
N GLU A 209 5.00 16.64 7.25
CA GLU A 209 6.41 16.25 7.28
C GLU A 209 6.59 14.78 7.67
N LYS A 210 5.91 14.30 8.71
CA LYS A 210 5.87 12.88 9.09
C LYS A 210 5.38 11.99 7.94
N LYS A 211 4.42 12.46 7.14
CA LYS A 211 3.93 11.79 5.93
C LYS A 211 4.92 11.81 4.76
N ARG A 212 5.80 12.82 4.69
CA ARG A 212 6.93 12.87 3.74
C ARG A 212 8.00 11.86 4.14
N GLU A 213 8.42 11.87 5.40
CA GLU A 213 9.43 10.96 5.98
C GLU A 213 9.04 9.48 5.77
N GLN A 214 7.77 9.14 6.02
CA GLN A 214 7.21 7.80 5.75
C GLN A 214 7.28 7.37 4.28
N ARG A 215 7.04 8.29 3.32
CA ARG A 215 7.16 7.97 1.88
C ARG A 215 8.61 7.67 1.49
N MET A 216 9.55 8.51 1.91
CA MET A 216 10.98 8.26 1.68
C MET A 216 11.43 6.93 2.31
N ASN A 217 10.80 6.47 3.38
CA ASN A 217 11.14 5.17 3.99
C ASN A 217 10.72 3.96 3.14
N ARG A 218 9.66 4.10 2.33
CA ARG A 218 9.13 3.01 1.50
C ARG A 218 9.75 2.98 0.10
N GLU A 219 10.05 4.15 -0.47
CA GLU A 219 10.47 4.27 -1.88
C GLU A 219 11.99 4.10 -2.05
N ASN A 220 12.81 4.55 -1.10
CA ASN A 220 14.28 4.57 -1.26
C ASN A 220 14.98 3.19 -1.31
N VAL A 221 14.39 2.10 -0.81
CA VAL A 221 15.11 0.81 -0.64
C VAL A 221 15.23 0.03 -1.96
N MET A 222 14.18 0.05 -2.78
CA MET A 222 14.15 -0.68 -4.05
C MET A 222 14.66 0.18 -5.21
N ASP A 223 14.32 1.47 -5.21
CA ASP A 223 14.72 2.39 -6.29
C ASP A 223 16.25 2.57 -6.36
N ASP A 224 16.99 2.47 -5.25
CA ASP A 224 18.47 2.49 -5.27
C ASP A 224 19.07 1.19 -5.80
N LEU A 225 18.46 0.03 -5.52
CA LEU A 225 18.97 -1.29 -5.94
C LEU A 225 18.83 -1.53 -7.45
N PHE A 226 17.77 -1.02 -8.09
CA PHE A 226 17.52 -1.18 -9.53
C PHE A 226 18.17 -0.10 -10.41
N ASN A 227 18.81 0.92 -9.83
CA ASN A 227 19.20 2.15 -10.52
C ASN A 227 20.71 2.28 -10.80
N PHE A 228 21.33 1.17 -11.24
CA PHE A 228 22.76 1.03 -11.53
C PHE A 228 23.37 2.14 -12.42
N GLY A 229 22.59 2.76 -13.32
CA GLY A 229 23.09 3.72 -14.31
C GLY A 229 23.10 5.21 -13.91
N ASN A 230 22.29 5.65 -12.93
CA ASN A 230 22.09 7.10 -12.66
C ASN A 230 22.92 7.64 -11.48
N TYR A 231 24.04 7.01 -11.18
CA TYR A 231 24.82 7.23 -9.95
C TYR A 231 25.31 8.69 -9.78
N MET A 232 25.67 9.34 -10.88
CA MET A 232 26.10 10.76 -10.94
C MET A 232 24.94 11.76 -11.09
N MET A 233 23.69 11.28 -11.17
CA MET A 233 22.48 12.05 -11.47
C MET A 233 21.45 11.98 -10.31
N ARG A 234 21.94 12.04 -9.06
CA ARG A 234 21.12 12.17 -7.85
C ARG A 234 21.00 13.64 -7.43
N ASP A 235 19.89 14.02 -6.82
CA ASP A 235 19.68 15.35 -6.26
C ASP A 235 20.27 15.49 -4.83
N GLU A 236 20.06 16.64 -4.17
CA GLU A 236 20.47 16.82 -2.77
C GLU A 236 19.70 15.94 -1.79
N SER A 237 18.45 15.55 -2.10
CA SER A 237 17.70 14.55 -1.34
C SER A 237 18.35 13.17 -1.45
N GLY A 238 18.96 12.86 -2.60
CA GLY A 238 19.39 11.53 -3.00
C GLY A 238 18.37 10.83 -3.91
N GLU A 239 17.26 11.47 -4.31
CA GLU A 239 16.39 10.94 -5.35
C GLU A 239 17.13 10.97 -6.70
N ALA A 240 16.93 9.92 -7.52
CA ALA A 240 17.42 9.92 -8.89
C ALA A 240 16.64 10.94 -9.74
N LEU A 241 17.35 11.73 -10.57
CA LEU A 241 16.77 12.74 -11.45
C LEU A 241 16.06 12.12 -12.67
N SER A 242 15.07 11.27 -12.41
CA SER A 242 14.24 10.62 -13.42
C SER A 242 13.39 11.66 -14.17
N LYS A 243 13.73 11.91 -15.44
CA LYS A 243 13.01 12.83 -16.34
C LYS A 243 11.56 12.40 -16.68
N SER A 244 11.06 11.33 -16.07
CA SER A 244 9.76 10.70 -16.34
C SER A 244 8.59 11.25 -15.50
N ARG A 245 8.86 11.88 -14.33
CA ARG A 245 7.81 12.54 -13.53
C ARG A 245 7.31 13.82 -14.25
N LYS A 246 6.42 13.65 -15.23
CA LYS A 246 5.63 14.74 -15.86
C LYS A 246 5.06 15.63 -14.75
N ARG A 247 5.45 16.91 -14.73
CA ARG A 247 4.87 17.91 -13.81
C ARG A 247 3.35 17.88 -13.95
N SER A 248 2.64 17.55 -12.87
CA SER A 248 1.19 17.56 -12.86
C SER A 248 0.70 19.00 -13.02
N LYS A 249 -0.13 19.25 -14.04
CA LYS A 249 -0.72 20.58 -14.29
C LYS A 249 -1.34 21.17 -13.02
N ASN A 250 -1.13 22.46 -12.78
CA ASN A 250 -1.69 23.16 -11.63
C ASN A 250 -3.23 23.00 -11.57
N PRO A 251 -3.87 23.04 -10.38
CA PRO A 251 -5.32 22.83 -10.25
C PRO A 251 -6.14 23.83 -11.07
N THR A 252 -5.65 25.06 -11.21
CA THR A 252 -6.25 26.15 -12.01
C THR A 252 -6.35 25.79 -13.50
N ASP A 253 -5.27 25.27 -14.10
CA ASP A 253 -5.22 24.88 -15.51
C ASP A 253 -6.24 23.75 -15.81
N ARG A 254 -6.31 22.74 -14.93
CA ARG A 254 -7.31 21.67 -15.01
C ARG A 254 -8.76 22.17 -14.84
N ARG A 255 -8.99 23.27 -14.11
CA ARG A 255 -10.33 23.91 -13.97
C ARG A 255 -10.76 24.61 -15.26
N ILE A 256 -9.82 25.20 -16.01
CA ILE A 256 -10.08 25.82 -17.32
C ILE A 256 -10.39 24.74 -18.37
N GLU A 257 -9.61 23.66 -18.39
CA GLU A 257 -9.76 22.53 -19.31
C GLU A 257 -11.15 21.87 -19.15
N ARG A 258 -11.58 21.60 -17.91
CA ARG A 258 -12.94 21.10 -17.60
C ARG A 258 -14.06 22.07 -18.00
N LYS A 259 -13.89 23.40 -17.79
CA LYS A 259 -14.87 24.41 -18.21
C LYS A 259 -15.07 24.50 -19.72
N LYS A 260 -14.08 24.11 -20.53
CA LYS A 260 -14.22 24.01 -21.99
C LYS A 260 -15.05 22.78 -22.39
N ILE A 261 -14.74 21.61 -21.84
CA ILE A 261 -15.46 20.35 -22.12
C ILE A 261 -16.95 20.48 -21.76
N ALA A 262 -17.26 21.01 -20.58
CA ALA A 262 -18.64 21.18 -20.10
C ALA A 262 -19.50 22.17 -20.91
N ARG A 263 -18.91 22.95 -21.84
CA ARG A 263 -19.66 23.82 -22.77
C ARG A 263 -20.01 23.15 -24.10
N GLY A 264 -19.42 21.99 -24.42
CA GLY A 264 -19.65 21.27 -25.67
C GLY A 264 -20.71 20.16 -25.59
N GLN A 265 -21.37 19.96 -24.45
CA GLN A 265 -22.30 18.85 -24.20
C GLN A 265 -23.60 19.35 -23.54
N LYS A 266 -24.39 20.13 -24.28
CA LYS A 266 -25.70 20.63 -23.83
C LYS A 266 -26.79 20.58 -24.92
N GLU A 267 -26.95 19.41 -25.51
CA GLU A 267 -28.16 18.99 -26.22
C GLU A 267 -28.60 17.61 -25.70
N ASN A 268 -29.91 17.36 -25.67
CA ASN A 268 -30.62 16.25 -24.99
C ASN A 268 -32.09 16.25 -25.51
N PRO A 269 -32.97 15.23 -25.38
CA PRO A 269 -32.96 14.02 -24.51
C PRO A 269 -33.03 12.71 -25.38
N GLN A 270 -33.50 11.49 -25.03
CA GLN A 270 -34.40 10.97 -23.97
C GLN A 270 -34.06 9.53 -23.47
N VAL A 271 -34.46 9.30 -22.21
CA VAL A 271 -35.15 8.12 -21.61
C VAL A 271 -35.11 6.76 -22.35
N GLU A 272 -34.55 5.74 -21.67
CA GLU A 272 -35.31 4.56 -21.19
C GLU A 272 -34.55 3.82 -20.07
N SER A 273 -35.26 3.06 -19.23
CA SER A 273 -34.67 2.42 -18.03
C SER A 273 -35.20 1.00 -17.79
N GLU A 274 -34.49 -0.01 -18.31
CA GLU A 274 -34.77 -1.42 -17.99
C GLU A 274 -33.98 -1.90 -16.76
N VAL A 275 -34.68 -2.45 -15.77
CA VAL A 275 -34.07 -3.21 -14.67
C VAL A 275 -34.06 -4.69 -15.05
N LYS A 276 -32.88 -5.24 -15.37
CA LYS A 276 -32.67 -6.68 -15.60
C LYS A 276 -31.69 -7.26 -14.56
N GLY A 277 -32.01 -8.44 -14.04
CA GLY A 277 -31.46 -8.93 -12.78
C GLY A 277 -30.04 -9.48 -12.86
N ASN A 278 -29.11 -8.90 -12.09
CA ASN A 278 -27.69 -9.28 -12.06
C ASN A 278 -27.35 -10.50 -11.16
N SER A 279 -28.28 -11.45 -11.01
CA SER A 279 -28.06 -12.68 -10.22
C SER A 279 -26.93 -13.56 -10.79
N ILE A 280 -26.87 -13.68 -12.12
CA ILE A 280 -25.82 -14.45 -12.82
C ILE A 280 -24.45 -13.79 -12.69
N LEU A 281 -24.37 -12.46 -12.79
CA LEU A 281 -23.11 -11.74 -12.63
C LEU A 281 -22.54 -11.86 -11.21
N PHE A 282 -23.38 -11.87 -10.18
CA PHE A 282 -22.95 -12.11 -8.80
C PHE A 282 -22.40 -13.53 -8.61
N PHE A 283 -23.04 -14.54 -9.22
CA PHE A 283 -22.58 -15.93 -9.20
C PHE A 283 -21.23 -16.12 -9.90
N LEU A 284 -21.07 -15.53 -11.10
CA LEU A 284 -19.80 -15.52 -11.83
C LEU A 284 -18.68 -14.78 -11.09
N TYR A 285 -19.00 -13.69 -10.38
CA TYR A 285 -18.03 -12.97 -9.56
C TYR A 285 -17.57 -13.81 -8.35
N PHE A 286 -18.49 -14.56 -7.72
CA PHE A 286 -18.18 -15.47 -6.62
C PHE A 286 -17.24 -16.62 -7.06
N LEU A 287 -17.52 -17.25 -8.21
CA LEU A 287 -16.65 -18.26 -8.82
C LEU A 287 -15.27 -17.69 -9.21
N ARG A 288 -15.22 -16.45 -9.73
CA ARG A 288 -13.97 -15.78 -10.12
C ARG A 288 -13.08 -15.41 -8.93
N ILE A 289 -13.64 -15.19 -7.73
CA ILE A 289 -12.87 -14.96 -6.50
C ILE A 289 -12.17 -16.25 -6.02
N PHE A 290 -12.73 -17.43 -6.30
CA PHE A 290 -12.18 -18.72 -5.86
C PHE A 290 -11.32 -19.44 -6.91
N ASN A 291 -11.33 -18.98 -8.17
CA ASN A 291 -10.47 -19.49 -9.26
C ASN A 291 -10.66 -21.00 -9.57
N ILE A 292 -11.92 -21.45 -9.63
CA ILE A 292 -12.31 -22.87 -9.84
C ILE A 292 -12.74 -23.17 -11.31
N VAL A 293 -12.55 -22.23 -12.24
CA VAL A 293 -13.16 -22.28 -13.58
C VAL A 293 -12.39 -23.15 -14.59
N GLU A 294 -11.15 -23.57 -14.30
CA GLU A 294 -10.25 -24.22 -15.27
C GLU A 294 -10.28 -25.77 -15.22
N LEU A 295 -11.40 -26.38 -14.81
CA LEU A 295 -11.56 -27.84 -14.73
C LEU A 295 -12.89 -28.41 -15.27
N PHE A 296 -13.74 -27.61 -15.93
CA PHE A 296 -14.98 -28.08 -16.57
C PHE A 296 -15.27 -27.34 -17.89
N SER A 297 -14.37 -27.51 -18.88
CA SER A 297 -14.58 -27.12 -20.28
C SER A 297 -13.79 -28.00 -21.27
N GLU A 298 -13.80 -29.32 -21.09
CA GLU A 298 -13.73 -30.36 -22.15
C GLU A 298 -14.08 -31.75 -21.56
#